data_AF-A0A965AP73-F1
#
_entry.id   AF-A0A965AP73-F1
#
_cell.length_a   1.000
_cell.length_b   1.000
_cell.length_c   1.000
_cell.angle_alpha   90.00
_cell.angle_beta   90.00
_cell.angle_gamma   90.00
#
_symmetry.space_group_name_H-M   'P 1'
#
loop_
_entity.id
_entity.type
_entity.pdbx_description
1 polymer ?
#
loop_
_entity_poly.entity_id
_entity_poly.type
_entity_poly.pdbx_seq_one_letter_code
_entity_poly.pdbx_strand_id
1 'polypeptide(L)'
;DWQQLPADHPRILLAHGGGYLPAYSGRIDHVWGAREDGRVNIDKEPTSYLKKMWLDTVVFKPHQLKYLIEQYGTDKIVMGTDYPYDMGDYNPVELVDLVDTLDGSEKAAIWGGNAKSLLKMED
;
A
#
# COMPACT_ATOMS: atom_id res chain seq x y z
N ASP A 1 14.36 15.80 -6.39
CA ASP A 1 13.20 15.38 -7.18
C ASP A 1 12.55 14.20 -6.46
N TRP A 2 11.27 14.30 -6.08
CA TRP A 2 10.59 13.27 -5.29
C TRP A 2 10.12 12.06 -6.13
N GLN A 3 10.34 12.11 -7.46
CA GLN A 3 10.02 11.03 -8.38
C GLN A 3 11.17 10.01 -8.51
N GLN A 4 12.38 10.37 -8.08
CA GLN A 4 13.56 9.49 -8.12
C GLN A 4 14.19 9.45 -6.73
N LEU A 5 13.85 8.40 -5.97
CA LEU A 5 14.43 8.16 -4.66
C LEU A 5 15.85 7.59 -4.83
N PRO A 6 16.81 7.99 -3.98
CA PRO A 6 18.13 7.39 -3.93
C PRO A 6 18.10 5.87 -3.79
N ALA A 7 19.12 5.18 -4.27
CA ALA A 7 19.20 3.71 -4.21
C ALA A 7 19.22 3.16 -2.78
N ASP A 8 19.69 3.96 -1.82
CA ASP A 8 19.77 3.70 -0.38
C ASP A 8 18.55 4.20 0.39
N HIS A 9 17.52 4.76 -0.28
CA HIS A 9 16.30 5.16 0.38
C HIS A 9 15.60 3.93 1.01
N PRO A 10 15.15 4.02 2.27
CA PRO A 10 14.45 2.92 2.93
C PRO A 10 13.22 2.49 2.14
N ARG A 11 13.06 1.18 1.97
CA ARG A 11 11.84 0.59 1.43
C ARG A 11 10.98 0.12 2.58
N ILE A 12 9.83 0.76 2.74
CA ILE A 12 8.96 0.57 3.90
C ILE A 12 7.67 -0.08 3.42
N LEU A 13 7.33 -1.23 4.01
CA LEU A 13 6.02 -1.86 3.87
C LEU A 13 5.23 -1.64 5.15
N LEU A 14 3.97 -1.22 5.01
CA LEU A 14 3.03 -1.10 6.11
C LEU A 14 2.12 -2.33 6.13
N ALA A 15 2.20 -3.09 7.23
CA ALA A 15 1.40 -4.30 7.41
C ALA A 15 -0.10 -3.99 7.55
N HIS A 16 -0.94 -4.96 7.21
CA HIS A 16 -2.41 -4.92 7.32
C HIS A 16 -3.03 -3.77 6.53
N GLY A 17 -2.63 -3.65 5.26
CA GLY A 17 -2.96 -2.54 4.38
C GLY A 17 -2.50 -1.18 4.92
N GLY A 18 -1.60 -1.15 5.91
CA GLY A 18 -1.14 0.01 6.66
C GLY A 18 -2.12 0.58 7.69
N GLY A 19 -3.24 -0.11 7.94
CA GLY A 19 -4.22 0.27 8.95
C GLY A 19 -4.87 1.63 8.69
N TYR A 20 -5.01 2.43 9.75
CA TYR A 20 -5.78 3.68 9.70
C TYR A 20 -5.19 4.75 8.76
N LEU A 21 -3.87 4.88 8.73
CA LEU A 21 -3.18 5.95 8.00
C LEU A 21 -3.56 5.97 6.51
N PRO A 22 -3.41 4.86 5.75
CA PRO A 22 -3.80 4.82 4.36
C PRO A 22 -5.31 4.65 4.16
N ALA A 23 -6.02 3.97 5.06
CA ALA A 23 -7.46 3.72 4.93
C ALA A 23 -8.33 4.97 5.16
N TYR A 24 -7.81 5.97 5.87
CA TYR A 24 -8.53 7.20 6.20
C TYR A 24 -7.70 8.46 5.92
N SER A 25 -6.92 8.41 4.86
CA SER A 25 -5.90 9.39 4.51
C SER A 25 -6.46 10.80 4.28
N GLY A 26 -7.68 10.92 3.75
CA GLY A 26 -8.33 12.21 3.50
C GLY A 26 -8.50 13.07 4.77
N ARG A 27 -8.71 12.46 5.95
CA ARG A 27 -8.74 13.23 7.21
C ARG A 27 -7.37 13.80 7.55
N ILE A 28 -6.31 13.06 7.27
CA ILE A 28 -4.94 13.43 7.62
C ILE A 28 -4.45 14.54 6.68
N ASP A 29 -4.70 14.42 5.39
CA ASP A 29 -4.42 15.48 4.41
C ASP A 29 -5.24 16.75 4.70
N HIS A 30 -6.50 16.61 5.13
CA HIS A 30 -7.31 17.76 5.52
C HIS A 30 -6.70 18.52 6.71
N VAL A 31 -6.13 17.82 7.70
CA VAL A 31 -5.41 18.46 8.82
C VAL A 31 -4.18 19.23 8.32
N TRP A 32 -3.40 18.65 7.40
CA TRP A 32 -2.24 19.32 6.80
C TRP A 32 -2.61 20.63 6.10
N GLY A 33 -3.73 20.64 5.36
CA GLY A 33 -4.22 21.84 4.66
C GLY A 33 -4.89 22.87 5.57
N ALA A 34 -5.57 22.43 6.63
CA ALA A 34 -6.38 23.30 7.49
C ALA A 34 -5.62 23.91 8.67
N ARG A 35 -4.50 23.31 9.10
CA ARG A 35 -3.80 23.67 10.33
C ARG A 35 -2.30 23.83 10.12
N GLU A 36 -1.75 24.98 10.51
CA GLU A 36 -0.30 25.22 10.44
C GLU A 36 0.51 24.24 11.30
N ASP A 37 -0.01 23.88 12.49
CA ASP A 37 0.65 22.91 13.36
C ASP A 37 0.59 21.47 12.82
N GLY A 38 -0.32 21.20 11.88
CA GLY A 38 -0.42 19.93 11.16
C GLY A 38 0.64 19.72 10.08
N ARG A 39 1.44 20.74 9.75
CA ARG A 39 2.42 20.70 8.65
C ARG A 39 3.82 21.20 9.01
N VAL A 40 4.13 21.32 10.30
CA VAL A 40 5.42 21.87 10.79
C VAL A 40 6.63 21.09 10.27
N ASN A 41 6.50 19.77 10.13
CA ASN A 41 7.62 18.89 9.78
C ASN A 41 7.54 18.31 8.36
N ILE A 42 6.50 18.64 7.59
CA ILE A 42 6.28 18.06 6.26
C ILE A 42 5.77 19.11 5.26
N ASP A 43 6.47 19.21 4.14
CA ASP A 43 6.19 20.22 3.09
C ASP A 43 5.07 19.81 2.12
N LYS A 44 4.59 18.56 2.21
CA LYS A 44 3.55 18.01 1.33
C LYS A 44 2.47 17.33 2.15
N GLU A 45 1.33 17.08 1.51
CA GLU A 45 0.27 16.24 2.09
C GLU A 45 0.82 14.87 2.50
N PRO A 46 0.42 14.34 3.67
CA PRO A 46 0.77 13.00 4.15
C PRO A 46 0.66 11.90 3.07
N THR A 47 -0.39 11.91 2.24
CA THR A 47 -0.54 10.94 1.14
C THR A 47 0.59 10.97 0.11
N SER A 48 1.24 12.12 -0.09
CA SER A 48 2.42 12.25 -0.97
C SER A 48 3.63 11.47 -0.45
N TYR A 49 3.65 11.11 0.83
CA TYR A 49 4.66 10.25 1.43
C TYR A 49 4.20 8.80 1.47
N LEU A 50 2.92 8.55 1.79
CA LEU A 50 2.35 7.20 1.78
C LEU A 50 2.45 6.51 0.41
N LYS A 51 2.31 7.26 -0.70
CA LYS A 51 2.53 6.76 -2.07
C LYS A 51 3.93 6.22 -2.35
N LYS A 52 4.90 6.41 -1.43
CA LYS A 52 6.26 5.88 -1.54
C LYS A 52 6.46 4.58 -0.77
N MET A 53 5.46 4.18 0.02
CA MET A 53 5.48 2.98 0.85
C MET A 53 4.67 1.88 0.16
N TRP A 54 4.98 0.64 0.50
CA TRP A 54 4.19 -0.52 0.10
C TRP A 54 3.16 -0.85 1.16
N LEU A 55 2.05 -1.45 0.76
CA LEU A 55 0.97 -1.91 1.62
C LEU A 55 0.73 -3.40 1.33
N ASP A 56 0.40 -4.19 2.35
CA ASP A 56 0.00 -5.56 2.11
C ASP A 56 -1.51 -5.72 1.79
N THR A 57 -1.90 -6.92 1.35
CA THR A 57 -3.30 -7.26 1.05
C THR A 57 -4.12 -7.70 2.27
N VAL A 58 -3.59 -7.64 3.50
CA VAL A 58 -4.26 -8.16 4.71
C VAL A 58 -5.33 -7.16 5.19
N VAL A 59 -6.39 -7.03 4.38
CA VAL A 59 -7.55 -6.16 4.58
C VAL A 59 -8.88 -6.90 4.48
N PHE A 60 -8.83 -8.20 4.14
CA PHE A 60 -9.93 -9.19 4.18
C PHE A 60 -11.17 -8.90 3.31
N LYS A 61 -11.29 -7.73 2.68
CA LYS A 61 -12.46 -7.34 1.88
C LYS A 61 -12.04 -6.70 0.55
N PRO A 62 -12.65 -7.11 -0.59
CA PRO A 62 -12.27 -6.60 -1.92
C PRO A 62 -12.42 -5.09 -2.07
N HIS A 63 -13.46 -4.49 -1.47
CA HIS A 63 -13.67 -3.03 -1.57
C HIS A 63 -12.55 -2.24 -0.88
N GLN A 64 -11.99 -2.75 0.23
CA GLN A 64 -10.91 -2.10 0.95
C GLN A 64 -9.61 -2.21 0.15
N LEU A 65 -9.35 -3.39 -0.43
CA LEU A 65 -8.20 -3.59 -1.31
C LEU A 65 -8.27 -2.69 -2.55
N LYS A 66 -9.45 -2.63 -3.19
CA LYS A 66 -9.73 -1.74 -4.32
C LYS A 66 -9.45 -0.28 -3.98
N TYR A 67 -9.91 0.20 -2.83
CA TYR A 67 -9.61 1.55 -2.36
C TYR A 67 -8.11 1.80 -2.24
N LEU A 68 -7.35 0.88 -1.63
CA LEU A 68 -5.89 1.02 -1.50
C LEU A 68 -5.21 1.08 -2.88
N ILE A 69 -5.63 0.22 -3.82
CA ILE A 69 -5.12 0.24 -5.21
C ILE A 69 -5.41 1.59 -5.87
N GLU A 70 -6.64 2.08 -5.80
CA GLU A 70 -7.04 3.36 -6.39
C GLU A 70 -6.27 4.55 -5.80
N GLN A 71 -5.96 4.52 -4.50
CA GLN A 71 -5.26 5.61 -3.83
C GLN A 71 -3.74 5.58 -4.02
N TYR A 72 -3.12 4.39 -3.99
CA TYR A 72 -1.67 4.25 -3.89
C TYR A 72 -1.01 3.62 -5.13
N GLY A 73 -1.80 3.04 -6.02
CA GLY A 73 -1.33 2.37 -7.23
C GLY A 73 -1.06 0.88 -7.00
N THR A 74 -1.36 0.09 -8.03
CA THR A 74 -1.16 -1.38 -8.04
C THR A 74 0.28 -1.77 -7.70
N ASP A 75 1.28 -1.00 -8.14
CA ASP A 75 2.72 -1.26 -7.92
C ASP A 75 3.18 -1.10 -6.45
N LYS A 76 2.30 -0.57 -5.59
CA LYS A 76 2.54 -0.42 -4.15
C LYS A 76 1.84 -1.47 -3.31
N ILE A 77 1.09 -2.39 -3.91
CA ILE A 77 0.35 -3.43 -3.19
C ILE A 77 1.09 -4.76 -3.26
N VAL A 78 1.35 -5.37 -2.11
CA VAL A 78 2.10 -6.63 -1.99
C VAL A 78 1.19 -7.68 -1.34
N MET A 79 1.14 -8.89 -1.89
CA MET A 79 0.39 -9.97 -1.23
C MET A 79 0.96 -10.27 0.16
N GLY A 80 0.07 -10.36 1.15
CA GLY A 80 0.39 -10.77 2.51
C GLY A 80 -0.68 -11.70 3.09
N THR A 81 -0.28 -12.51 4.07
CA THR A 81 -1.15 -13.51 4.70
C THR A 81 -1.26 -13.38 6.22
N ASP A 82 -0.30 -12.72 6.87
CA ASP A 82 -0.19 -12.74 8.35
C ASP A 82 -0.09 -14.17 8.94
N TYR A 83 0.44 -15.12 8.17
CA TYR A 83 0.72 -16.48 8.65
C TYR A 83 1.83 -16.47 9.73
N PRO A 84 1.76 -17.30 10.79
CA PRO A 84 0.78 -18.35 11.08
C PRO A 84 -0.31 -17.93 12.10
N TYR A 85 -0.66 -16.64 12.17
CA TYR A 85 -1.60 -16.18 13.18
C TYR A 85 -3.04 -16.60 12.87
N ASP A 86 -3.88 -16.59 13.90
CA ASP A 86 -5.30 -16.99 13.84
C ASP A 86 -6.16 -16.04 12.99
N MET A 87 -5.76 -14.78 12.91
CA MET A 87 -6.34 -13.76 12.03
C MET A 87 -5.75 -13.74 10.61
N GLY A 88 -4.88 -14.70 10.27
CA GLY A 88 -4.24 -14.76 8.95
C GLY A 88 -5.21 -15.07 7.79
N ASP A 89 -4.88 -14.57 6.60
CA ASP A 89 -5.57 -14.90 5.36
C ASP A 89 -4.92 -16.12 4.68
N TYR A 90 -5.70 -17.20 4.57
CA TYR A 90 -5.28 -18.46 3.97
C TYR A 90 -5.68 -18.60 2.50
N ASN A 91 -6.46 -17.65 1.95
CA ASN A 91 -6.83 -17.60 0.54
C ASN A 91 -6.49 -16.22 -0.08
N PRO A 92 -5.24 -15.73 0.05
CA PRO A 92 -4.89 -14.36 -0.34
C PRO A 92 -5.04 -14.10 -1.86
N VAL A 93 -4.90 -15.14 -2.69
CA VAL A 93 -5.11 -15.06 -4.15
C VAL A 93 -6.56 -14.73 -4.47
N GLU A 94 -7.51 -15.37 -3.77
CA GLU A 94 -8.94 -15.18 -3.99
C GLU A 94 -9.35 -13.72 -3.70
N LEU A 95 -8.83 -13.12 -2.63
CA LEU A 95 -9.10 -11.72 -2.31
C LEU A 95 -8.70 -10.78 -3.45
N VAL A 96 -7.51 -10.99 -4.03
CA VAL A 96 -7.03 -10.20 -5.18
C VAL A 96 -7.89 -10.47 -6.42
N ASP A 97 -8.31 -11.71 -6.63
CA ASP A 97 -9.13 -12.10 -7.78
C ASP A 97 -10.53 -11.47 -7.77
N LEU A 98 -11.08 -11.22 -6.57
CA LEU A 98 -12.37 -10.57 -6.36
C LEU A 98 -12.35 -9.05 -6.65
N VAL A 99 -11.17 -8.44 -6.86
CA VAL A 99 -11.09 -7.03 -7.28
C VAL A 99 -11.32 -6.93 -8.78
N ASP A 100 -12.53 -6.56 -9.15
CA ASP A 100 -13.05 -6.54 -10.52
C ASP A 100 -12.36 -5.53 -11.48
N THR A 101 -11.67 -4.54 -10.93
CA THR A 101 -10.96 -3.52 -11.72
C THR A 101 -9.55 -3.93 -12.14
N LEU A 102 -9.02 -5.04 -11.61
CA LEU A 102 -7.66 -5.49 -11.93
C LEU A 102 -7.63 -6.36 -13.18
N ASP A 103 -6.69 -6.05 -14.08
CA ASP A 103 -6.36 -6.97 -15.18
C ASP A 103 -5.39 -8.09 -14.74
N GLY A 104 -5.13 -9.04 -15.64
CA GLY A 104 -4.26 -10.18 -15.33
C GLY A 104 -2.81 -9.80 -15.01
N SER A 105 -2.30 -8.71 -15.59
CA SER A 105 -0.94 -8.24 -15.33
C SER A 105 -0.83 -7.57 -13.95
N GLU A 106 -1.86 -6.82 -13.57
CA GLU A 106 -1.95 -6.19 -12.25
C GLU A 106 -2.11 -7.22 -11.15
N LYS A 107 -2.93 -8.26 -11.37
CA LYS A 107 -3.04 -9.39 -10.44
C LYS A 107 -1.70 -10.10 -10.25
N ALA A 108 -0.99 -10.39 -11.34
CA ALA A 108 0.33 -11.02 -11.28
C ALA A 108 1.36 -10.13 -10.54
N ALA A 109 1.29 -8.81 -10.70
CA ALA A 109 2.11 -7.88 -9.93
C ALA A 109 1.83 -8.01 -8.43
N ILE A 110 0.57 -8.02 -7.99
CA ILE A 110 0.23 -8.13 -6.57
C ILE A 110 0.58 -9.51 -6.01
N TRP A 111 0.32 -10.60 -6.73
CA TRP A 111 0.60 -11.97 -6.31
C TRP A 111 2.07 -12.26 -6.00
N GLY A 112 2.99 -11.52 -6.62
CA GLY A 112 4.42 -11.69 -6.31
C GLY A 112 5.38 -10.74 -7.01
N GLY A 113 5.00 -10.14 -8.15
CA GLY A 113 5.89 -9.21 -8.86
C GLY A 113 6.35 -8.02 -8.02
N ASN A 114 5.44 -7.44 -7.23
CA ASN A 114 5.72 -6.33 -6.35
C ASN A 114 6.60 -6.75 -5.16
N ALA A 115 6.39 -7.95 -4.61
CA ALA A 115 7.25 -8.50 -3.56
C ALA A 115 8.69 -8.69 -4.05
N LYS A 116 8.86 -9.26 -5.26
CA LYS A 116 10.18 -9.40 -5.90
C LYS A 116 10.88 -8.04 -6.04
N SER A 117 10.15 -7.05 -6.56
CA SER A 117 10.65 -5.68 -6.71
C SER A 117 11.04 -5.07 -5.37
N LEU A 118 10.17 -5.13 -4.36
CA LEU A 118 10.38 -4.59 -3.01
C LEU A 118 11.61 -5.20 -2.33
N LEU A 119 11.68 -6.53 -2.30
CA LEU A 119 12.70 -7.31 -1.60
C LEU A 119 14.00 -7.47 -2.40
N LYS A 120 14.05 -6.96 -3.64
CA LYS A 120 15.19 -7.11 -4.55
C LYS A 120 15.56 -8.58 -4.79
N MET A 121 14.54 -9.41 -4.99
CA MET A 121 14.74 -10.83 -5.28
C MET A 121 15.18 -11.01 -6.74
N GLU A 122 16.14 -11.90 -6.96
CA GLU A 122 16.48 -12.40 -8.30
C GLU A 122 15.41 -13.39 -8.77
N ASP A 123 15.32 -13.61 -10.09
CA ASP A 123 14.39 -14.57 -10.69
C ASP A 123 14.81 -16.03 -10.46
#